data_AF-H9NEF6-F1
#
_entry.id   AF-H9NEF6-F1
#
_cell.length_a   1.000
_cell.length_b   1.000
_cell.length_c   1.000
_cell.angle_alpha   90.00
_cell.angle_beta   90.00
_cell.angle_gamma   90.00
#
_symmetry.space_group_name_H-M   'P 1'
#
loop_
_entity.id
_entity.type
_entity.pdbx_description
1 polymer ?
#
loop_
_entity_poly.entity_id
_entity_poly.type
_entity_poly.pdbx_seq_one_letter_code
_entity_poly.pdbx_strand_id
1 'polypeptide(L)'
;KVDNATAADQIYNAIKAGYRLFDGAEDYGNEKEVGDGLKRALDEGLVKREELFITSKLWNNYHDPKNVETALNRTLKDLQLDYVDLFLIHFPVAFKFVPLEEKYPPGFYCGDGNNFHYENVPLLDTWKALEKLVEAGKIKSIGISNFTGGLIYDLLRGATIKPSVLQIEHHPYLQQPKLIEFVQKQGIAVTAYSSFG
;
A
#
# COMPACT_ATOMS: atom_id res chain seq x y z
N LYS A 1 13.37 -1.87 -0.19
CA LYS A 1 13.15 -0.41 -0.34
C LYS A 1 14.44 0.28 -0.77
N VAL A 2 14.37 1.48 -1.35
CA VAL A 2 15.53 2.34 -1.57
C VAL A 2 15.95 3.02 -0.26
N ASP A 3 17.23 3.36 -0.13
CA ASP A 3 17.78 4.06 1.04
C ASP A 3 17.25 5.48 1.16
N ASN A 4 16.88 5.90 2.37
CA ASN A 4 16.27 7.21 2.63
C ASN A 4 17.14 8.37 2.15
N ALA A 5 18.46 8.33 2.38
CA ALA A 5 19.36 9.45 2.06
C ALA A 5 19.47 9.72 0.56
N THR A 6 19.12 8.74 -0.28
CA THR A 6 19.20 8.84 -1.74
C THR A 6 17.87 8.62 -2.44
N ALA A 7 16.78 8.41 -1.69
CA ALA A 7 15.48 8.04 -2.24
C ALA A 7 14.93 9.12 -3.19
N ALA A 8 14.99 10.40 -2.80
CA ALA A 8 14.51 11.50 -3.65
C ALA A 8 15.21 11.54 -5.02
N ASP A 9 16.54 11.43 -5.03
CA ASP A 9 17.32 11.42 -6.26
C ASP A 9 17.06 10.17 -7.11
N GLN A 10 16.89 9.02 -6.48
CA GLN A 10 16.56 7.78 -7.18
C GLN A 10 15.17 7.86 -7.84
N ILE A 11 14.16 8.41 -7.15
CA ILE A 11 12.82 8.59 -7.70
C ILE A 11 12.82 9.57 -8.87
N TYR A 12 13.46 10.73 -8.70
CA TYR A 12 13.61 11.72 -9.77
C TYR A 12 14.31 11.14 -11.01
N ASN A 13 15.42 10.42 -10.82
CA ASN A 13 16.13 9.79 -11.93
C ASN A 13 15.34 8.64 -12.57
N ALA A 14 14.56 7.88 -11.80
CA ALA A 14 13.66 6.87 -12.34
C ALA A 14 12.60 7.49 -13.24
N ILE A 15 12.02 8.64 -12.87
CA ILE A 15 11.09 9.39 -13.72
C ILE A 15 11.76 9.79 -15.04
N LYS A 16 12.99 10.32 -14.98
CA LYS A 16 13.78 10.66 -16.17
C LYS A 16 14.09 9.45 -17.04
N ALA A 17 14.30 8.29 -16.43
CA ALA A 17 14.51 7.03 -17.13
C ALA A 17 13.21 6.43 -17.72
N GLY A 18 12.05 7.03 -17.47
CA GLY A 18 10.76 6.62 -18.03
C GLY A 18 9.85 5.83 -17.09
N TYR A 19 10.25 5.58 -15.84
CA TYR A 19 9.36 4.95 -14.86
C TYR A 19 8.19 5.87 -14.54
N ARG A 20 7.00 5.29 -14.42
CA ARG A 20 5.75 5.98 -14.07
C ARG A 20 5.04 5.37 -12.88
N LEU A 21 5.30 4.10 -12.56
CA LEU A 21 4.76 3.44 -11.39
C LEU A 21 5.80 3.41 -10.27
N PHE A 22 5.39 3.82 -9.07
CA PHE A 22 6.19 3.74 -7.85
C PHE A 22 5.44 2.96 -6.78
N ASP A 23 6.04 1.83 -6.36
CA ASP A 23 5.51 0.97 -5.31
C ASP A 23 6.13 1.34 -3.95
N GLY A 24 5.39 2.13 -3.17
CA GLY A 24 5.72 2.54 -1.81
C GLY A 24 4.91 1.78 -0.76
N ALA A 25 5.13 2.11 0.51
CA ALA A 25 4.34 1.65 1.65
C ALA A 25 4.67 2.50 2.87
N GLU A 26 3.74 2.64 3.82
CA GLU A 26 3.97 3.30 5.11
C GLU A 26 5.19 2.69 5.82
N ASP A 27 5.27 1.36 5.89
CA ASP A 27 6.33 0.61 6.58
C ASP A 27 7.73 0.82 5.97
N TYR A 28 7.83 1.25 4.72
CA TYR A 28 9.13 1.52 4.11
C TYR A 28 9.79 2.75 4.72
N GLY A 29 9.01 3.63 5.37
CA GLY A 29 9.53 4.76 6.13
C GLY A 29 10.32 5.76 5.29
N ASN A 30 10.04 5.82 3.99
CA ASN A 30 10.71 6.69 3.03
C ASN A 30 9.73 7.44 2.12
N GLU A 31 8.43 7.47 2.46
CA GLU A 31 7.42 8.15 1.65
C GLU A 31 7.68 9.65 1.53
N LYS A 32 8.31 10.27 2.54
CA LYS A 32 8.70 11.68 2.49
C LYS A 32 9.71 11.95 1.39
N GLU A 33 10.80 11.18 1.37
CA GLU A 33 11.86 11.34 0.39
C GLU A 33 11.38 10.92 -1.01
N VAL A 34 10.47 9.94 -1.10
CA VAL A 34 9.76 9.66 -2.35
C VAL A 34 8.97 10.89 -2.81
N GLY A 35 8.18 11.49 -1.93
CA GLY A 35 7.44 12.72 -2.19
C GLY A 35 8.33 13.87 -2.69
N ASP A 36 9.51 14.05 -2.08
CA ASP A 36 10.48 15.07 -2.52
C ASP A 36 10.98 14.82 -3.96
N GLY A 37 11.25 13.55 -4.32
CA GLY A 37 11.64 13.17 -5.69
C GLY A 37 10.51 13.37 -6.72
N LEU A 38 9.27 13.01 -6.34
CA LEU A 38 8.08 13.23 -7.16
C LEU A 38 7.84 14.73 -7.38
N LYS A 39 7.84 15.50 -6.30
CA LYS A 39 7.62 16.95 -6.32
C LYS A 39 8.64 17.65 -7.21
N ARG A 40 9.92 17.29 -7.09
CA ARG A 40 10.96 17.84 -7.97
C ARG A 40 10.66 17.61 -9.44
N ALA A 41 10.28 16.39 -9.84
CA ALA A 41 9.97 16.08 -11.23
C ALA A 41 8.71 16.80 -11.74
N LEU A 42 7.71 16.99 -10.88
CA LEU A 42 6.48 17.76 -11.18
C LEU A 42 6.77 19.25 -11.33
N ASP A 43 7.55 19.83 -10.41
CA ASP A 43 7.94 21.25 -10.43
C ASP A 43 8.79 21.60 -11.66
N GLU A 44 9.69 20.69 -12.08
CA GLU A 44 10.50 20.82 -13.29
C GLU A 44 9.70 20.53 -14.58
N GLY A 45 8.45 20.10 -14.48
CA GLY A 45 7.58 19.82 -15.63
C GLY A 45 7.99 18.59 -16.44
N LEU A 46 8.74 17.65 -15.84
CA LEU A 46 9.16 16.42 -16.52
C LEU A 46 8.00 15.45 -16.75
N VAL A 47 6.99 15.52 -15.88
CA VAL A 47 5.75 14.75 -15.90
C VAL A 47 4.64 15.57 -15.26
N LYS A 48 3.39 15.19 -15.52
CA LYS A 48 2.20 15.63 -14.79
C LYS A 48 1.80 14.58 -13.76
N ARG A 49 1.02 14.98 -12.75
CA ARG A 49 0.60 14.07 -11.67
C ARG A 49 -0.18 12.86 -12.21
N GLU A 50 -1.05 13.09 -13.19
CA GLU A 50 -1.87 12.06 -13.84
C GLU A 50 -1.09 11.09 -14.74
N GLU A 51 0.19 11.38 -15.04
CA GLU A 51 1.08 10.45 -15.75
C GLU A 51 1.78 9.47 -14.80
N LEU A 52 1.68 9.70 -13.49
CA LEU A 52 2.29 8.88 -12.46
C LEU A 52 1.26 7.96 -11.80
N PHE A 53 1.69 6.74 -11.49
CA PHE A 53 0.92 5.75 -10.75
C PHE A 53 1.60 5.49 -9.40
N ILE A 54 1.07 6.05 -8.33
CA ILE A 54 1.64 5.96 -6.99
C ILE A 54 0.87 4.92 -6.18
N THR A 55 1.58 3.87 -5.75
CA THR A 55 1.05 2.84 -4.87
C THR A 55 1.58 3.05 -3.46
N SER A 56 0.72 2.97 -2.45
CA SER A 56 1.11 2.82 -1.05
C SER A 56 0.30 1.73 -0.35
N LYS A 57 0.61 1.43 0.91
CA LYS A 57 0.06 0.29 1.64
C LYS A 57 -0.21 0.64 3.09
N LEU A 58 -1.44 0.38 3.53
CA LEU A 58 -1.89 0.46 4.91
C LEU A 58 -1.15 -0.58 5.76
N TRP A 59 -0.41 -0.13 6.76
CA TRP A 59 0.31 -1.01 7.67
C TRP A 59 -0.61 -1.64 8.73
N ASN A 60 -0.11 -2.74 9.30
CA ASN A 60 -0.83 -3.65 10.18
C ASN A 60 -1.45 -2.97 11.41
N ASN A 61 -0.82 -1.93 11.95
CA ASN A 61 -1.29 -1.19 13.14
C ASN A 61 -2.52 -0.31 12.86
N TYR A 62 -2.96 -0.18 11.61
CA TYR A 62 -3.98 0.78 11.19
C TYR A 62 -5.23 0.11 10.59
N HIS A 63 -5.45 -1.17 10.89
CA HIS A 63 -6.60 -1.94 10.37
C HIS A 63 -7.95 -1.52 10.94
N ASP A 64 -8.02 -1.07 12.20
CA ASP A 64 -9.27 -0.55 12.78
C ASP A 64 -9.82 0.58 11.88
N PRO A 65 -11.09 0.49 11.41
CA PRO A 65 -11.69 1.46 10.50
C PRO A 65 -11.48 2.93 10.89
N LYS A 66 -11.43 3.24 12.19
CA LYS A 66 -11.23 4.62 12.68
C LYS A 66 -9.82 5.15 12.42
N ASN A 67 -8.85 4.27 12.18
CA ASN A 67 -7.43 4.58 11.99
C ASN A 67 -7.02 4.58 10.50
N VAL A 68 -7.79 3.94 9.63
CA VAL A 68 -7.47 3.80 8.20
C VAL A 68 -7.28 5.15 7.51
N GLU A 69 -8.19 6.10 7.73
CA GLU A 69 -8.07 7.44 7.13
C GLU A 69 -6.89 8.24 7.73
N THR A 70 -6.62 8.06 9.03
CA THR A 70 -5.47 8.69 9.70
C THR A 70 -4.15 8.24 9.05
N ALA A 71 -4.02 6.95 8.76
CA ALA A 71 -2.84 6.38 8.11
C ALA A 71 -2.70 6.88 6.65
N LEU A 72 -3.79 6.84 5.87
CA LEU A 72 -3.78 7.40 4.50
C LEU A 72 -3.40 8.88 4.48
N ASN A 73 -3.96 9.70 5.37
CA ASN A 73 -3.64 11.12 5.45
C ASN A 73 -2.15 11.34 5.76
N ARG A 74 -1.53 10.44 6.53
CA ARG A 74 -0.09 10.48 6.78
C ARG A 74 0.71 10.19 5.52
N THR A 75 0.34 9.15 4.77
CA THR A 75 0.93 8.83 3.46
C THR A 75 0.80 9.99 2.47
N LEU A 76 -0.40 10.57 2.32
CA LEU A 76 -0.64 11.70 1.42
C LEU A 76 0.21 12.92 1.78
N LYS A 77 0.33 13.21 3.09
CA LYS A 77 1.18 14.30 3.58
C LYS A 77 2.65 14.06 3.26
N ASP A 78 3.17 12.86 3.53
CA ASP A 78 4.58 12.53 3.30
C ASP A 78 4.90 12.55 1.80
N LEU A 79 4.02 11.99 0.96
CA LEU A 79 4.16 12.02 -0.50
C LEU A 79 3.91 13.40 -1.11
N GLN A 80 3.31 14.33 -0.37
CA GLN A 80 2.89 15.66 -0.84
C GLN A 80 1.87 15.57 -2.00
N LEU A 81 0.89 14.68 -1.87
CA LEU A 81 -0.13 14.40 -2.89
C LEU A 81 -1.56 14.53 -2.33
N ASP A 82 -2.51 14.84 -3.19
CA ASP A 82 -3.94 14.86 -2.83
C ASP A 82 -4.59 13.46 -2.89
N TYR A 83 -4.01 12.55 -3.68
CA TYR A 83 -4.47 11.17 -3.81
C TYR A 83 -3.32 10.21 -4.15
N VAL A 84 -3.53 8.93 -3.84
CA VAL A 84 -2.74 7.80 -4.36
C VAL A 84 -3.54 7.02 -5.40
N ASP A 85 -2.85 6.44 -6.38
CA ASP A 85 -3.47 5.69 -7.46
C ASP A 85 -3.92 4.30 -6.99
N LEU A 86 -3.12 3.69 -6.11
CA LEU A 86 -3.41 2.40 -5.51
C LEU A 86 -3.08 2.42 -4.01
N PHE A 87 -4.02 1.98 -3.19
CA PHE A 87 -3.77 1.76 -1.76
C PHE A 87 -4.11 0.33 -1.37
N LEU A 88 -3.13 -0.39 -0.81
CA LEU A 88 -3.27 -1.81 -0.50
C LEU A 88 -3.40 -2.03 1.00
N ILE A 89 -4.21 -3.01 1.43
CA ILE A 89 -3.97 -3.64 2.73
C ILE A 89 -2.63 -4.39 2.63
N HIS A 90 -1.62 -4.00 3.42
CA HIS A 90 -0.27 -4.57 3.26
C HIS A 90 -0.19 -6.04 3.65
N PHE A 91 -0.84 -6.42 4.75
CA PHE A 91 -0.98 -7.82 5.18
C PHE A 91 -2.37 -8.08 5.74
N PRO A 92 -2.89 -9.32 5.69
CA PRO A 92 -4.09 -9.71 6.41
C PRO A 92 -3.82 -9.88 7.94
N VAL A 93 -3.20 -8.89 8.58
CA VAL A 93 -2.75 -8.92 9.99
C VAL A 93 -3.05 -7.58 10.65
N ALA A 94 -3.82 -7.60 11.74
CA ALA A 94 -4.15 -6.40 12.51
C ALA A 94 -3.31 -6.34 13.80
N PHE A 95 -2.21 -5.58 13.77
CA PHE A 95 -1.45 -5.27 14.99
C PHE A 95 -2.20 -4.24 15.83
N LYS A 96 -1.89 -4.21 17.13
CA LYS A 96 -2.37 -3.17 18.05
C LYS A 96 -1.99 -1.79 17.54
N PHE A 97 -2.97 -0.88 17.54
CA PHE A 97 -2.76 0.50 17.14
C PHE A 97 -1.64 1.16 17.94
N VAL A 98 -0.80 1.90 17.23
CA VAL A 98 0.25 2.77 17.79
C VAL A 98 0.05 4.17 17.20
N PRO A 99 -0.10 5.22 18.02
CA PRO A 99 -0.20 6.60 17.54
C PRO A 99 1.02 7.00 16.68
N LEU A 100 0.78 7.80 15.64
CA LEU A 100 1.83 8.20 14.68
C LEU A 100 2.96 9.00 15.36
N GLU A 101 2.62 9.77 16.39
CA GLU A 101 3.52 10.57 17.21
C GLU A 101 4.35 9.73 18.18
N GLU A 102 3.90 8.52 18.52
CA GLU A 102 4.66 7.59 19.36
C GLU A 102 5.76 6.91 18.54
N LYS A 103 5.40 6.35 17.36
CA LYS A 103 6.37 5.72 16.46
C LYS A 103 5.83 5.62 15.03
N TYR A 104 6.59 6.14 14.06
CA TYR A 104 6.25 6.02 12.64
C TYR A 104 7.50 5.88 11.74
N PRO A 105 7.55 4.85 10.86
CA PRO A 105 6.66 3.69 10.86
C PRO A 105 6.84 2.83 12.13
N PRO A 106 5.79 2.16 12.62
CA PRO A 106 5.88 1.36 13.84
C PRO A 106 6.70 0.07 13.64
N GLY A 107 6.74 -0.46 12.40
CA GLY A 107 7.29 -1.77 12.11
C GLY A 107 6.54 -2.85 12.90
N PHE A 108 7.27 -3.69 13.63
CA PHE A 108 6.69 -4.73 14.48
C PHE A 108 6.26 -4.26 15.88
N TYR A 109 6.44 -2.97 16.21
CA TYR A 109 6.10 -2.47 17.53
C TYR A 109 4.58 -2.38 17.73
N CYS A 110 4.10 -2.92 18.85
CA CYS A 110 2.69 -3.00 19.21
C CYS A 110 2.36 -2.30 20.55
N GLY A 111 3.20 -1.35 20.98
CA GLY A 111 2.99 -0.59 22.22
C GLY A 111 3.55 -1.21 23.51
N ASP A 112 4.27 -2.33 23.42
CA ASP A 112 4.77 -3.10 24.59
C ASP A 112 6.11 -3.80 24.29
N GLY A 113 7.19 -3.02 24.24
CA GLY A 113 8.53 -3.53 23.96
C GLY A 113 8.60 -4.34 22.66
N ASN A 114 9.01 -5.61 22.76
CA ASN A 114 9.12 -6.53 21.63
C ASN A 114 7.91 -7.50 21.52
N ASN A 115 6.88 -7.33 22.36
CA ASN A 115 5.72 -8.21 22.37
C ASN A 115 4.77 -7.83 21.23
N PHE A 116 4.31 -8.84 20.49
CA PHE A 116 3.25 -8.67 19.49
C PHE A 116 1.89 -8.66 20.17
N HIS A 117 1.09 -7.65 19.85
CA HIS A 117 -0.32 -7.56 20.26
C HIS A 117 -1.18 -7.32 19.02
N TYR A 118 -2.38 -7.88 19.02
CA TYR A 118 -3.27 -7.87 17.86
C TYR A 118 -4.63 -7.26 18.23
N GLU A 119 -5.30 -6.71 17.23
CA GLU A 119 -6.67 -6.24 17.35
C GLU A 119 -7.64 -7.21 16.68
N ASN A 120 -8.82 -7.37 17.27
CA ASN A 120 -9.90 -8.18 16.70
C ASN A 120 -10.67 -7.37 15.66
N VAL A 121 -10.02 -7.09 14.52
CA VAL A 121 -10.61 -6.35 13.40
C VAL A 121 -10.75 -7.28 12.19
N PRO A 122 -11.98 -7.67 11.81
CA PRO A 122 -12.23 -8.38 10.56
C PRO A 122 -11.69 -7.61 9.35
N LEU A 123 -11.10 -8.33 8.38
CA LEU A 123 -10.56 -7.72 7.15
C LEU A 123 -11.61 -6.94 6.35
N LEU A 124 -12.86 -7.38 6.40
CA LEU A 124 -13.97 -6.71 5.72
C LEU A 124 -14.23 -5.31 6.32
N ASP A 125 -14.01 -5.11 7.62
CA ASP A 125 -14.21 -3.81 8.26
C ASP A 125 -13.16 -2.81 7.79
N THR A 126 -11.88 -3.24 7.75
CA THR A 126 -10.79 -2.47 7.13
C THR A 126 -11.10 -2.16 5.65
N TRP A 127 -11.59 -3.15 4.90
CA TRP A 127 -11.96 -2.97 3.49
C TRP A 127 -13.07 -1.94 3.30
N LYS A 128 -14.13 -1.99 4.10
CA LYS A 128 -15.23 -1.01 4.06
C LYS A 128 -14.77 0.41 4.38
N ALA A 129 -13.75 0.57 5.22
CA ALA A 129 -13.13 1.88 5.45
C ALA A 129 -12.38 2.37 4.20
N LEU A 130 -11.65 1.49 3.52
CA LEU A 130 -10.96 1.82 2.26
C LEU A 130 -11.95 2.19 1.14
N GLU A 131 -13.07 1.49 1.02
CA GLU A 131 -14.13 1.81 0.04
C GLU A 131 -14.62 3.25 0.18
N LYS A 132 -14.84 3.71 1.41
CA LYS A 132 -15.23 5.11 1.69
C LYS A 132 -14.16 6.12 1.26
N LEU A 133 -12.88 5.76 1.36
CA LEU A 133 -11.77 6.64 0.96
C LEU A 133 -11.60 6.72 -0.56
N VAL A 134 -12.08 5.70 -1.30
CA VAL A 134 -12.26 5.79 -2.76
C VAL A 134 -13.39 6.77 -3.09
N GLU A 135 -14.54 6.66 -2.43
CA GLU A 135 -15.67 7.60 -2.62
C GLU A 135 -15.28 9.04 -2.29
N ALA A 136 -14.44 9.24 -1.28
CA ALA A 136 -13.89 10.55 -0.92
C ALA A 136 -12.83 11.09 -1.90
N GLY A 137 -12.42 10.30 -2.91
CA GLY A 137 -11.48 10.71 -3.95
C GLY A 137 -10.00 10.72 -3.54
N LYS A 138 -9.67 10.29 -2.31
CA LYS A 138 -8.29 10.22 -1.79
C LYS A 138 -7.51 9.00 -2.31
N ILE A 139 -8.24 7.98 -2.80
CA ILE A 139 -7.67 6.78 -3.41
C ILE A 139 -8.38 6.54 -4.75
N LYS A 140 -7.65 6.25 -5.83
CA LYS A 140 -8.27 5.89 -7.12
C LYS A 140 -8.66 4.42 -7.21
N SER A 141 -7.82 3.53 -6.69
CA SER A 141 -8.06 2.08 -6.65
C SER A 141 -7.58 1.50 -5.33
N ILE A 142 -8.29 0.48 -4.83
CA ILE A 142 -7.91 -0.25 -3.61
C ILE A 142 -7.61 -1.70 -3.93
N GLY A 143 -6.70 -2.28 -3.16
CA GLY A 143 -6.28 -3.67 -3.35
C GLY A 143 -5.76 -4.30 -2.07
N ILE A 144 -5.20 -5.48 -2.23
CA ILE A 144 -4.73 -6.32 -1.12
C ILE A 144 -3.34 -6.86 -1.43
N SER A 145 -2.54 -7.06 -0.40
CA SER A 145 -1.23 -7.68 -0.50
C SER A 145 -1.10 -8.82 0.51
N ASN A 146 -0.43 -9.91 0.12
CA ASN A 146 -0.19 -11.09 0.97
C ASN A 146 -1.46 -11.87 1.38
N PHE A 147 -2.54 -11.77 0.61
CA PHE A 147 -3.76 -12.53 0.88
C PHE A 147 -3.71 -13.92 0.24
N THR A 148 -4.23 -14.91 0.96
CA THR A 148 -4.42 -16.27 0.43
C THR A 148 -5.74 -16.37 -0.34
N GLY A 149 -5.87 -17.37 -1.22
CA GLY A 149 -7.09 -17.56 -2.02
C GLY A 149 -8.37 -17.66 -1.19
N GLY A 150 -8.32 -18.29 -0.01
CA GLY A 150 -9.48 -18.38 0.90
C GLY A 150 -9.92 -17.02 1.46
N LEU A 151 -8.97 -16.18 1.86
CA LEU A 151 -9.26 -14.83 2.35
C LEU A 151 -9.84 -13.94 1.23
N ILE A 152 -9.28 -14.03 0.03
CA ILE A 152 -9.77 -13.30 -1.14
C ILE A 152 -11.20 -13.74 -1.47
N TYR A 153 -11.45 -15.05 -1.50
CA TYR A 153 -12.76 -15.60 -1.77
C TYR A 153 -13.81 -15.10 -0.78
N ASP A 154 -13.45 -14.97 0.50
CA ASP A 154 -14.34 -14.42 1.51
C ASP A 154 -14.55 -12.90 1.39
N LEU A 155 -13.47 -12.15 1.21
CA LEU A 155 -13.51 -10.70 1.02
C LEU A 155 -14.43 -10.30 -0.15
N LEU A 156 -14.35 -11.03 -1.26
CA LEU A 156 -15.17 -10.79 -2.46
C LEU A 156 -16.67 -10.93 -2.23
N ARG A 157 -17.11 -11.60 -1.16
CA ARG A 157 -18.54 -11.71 -0.81
C ARG A 157 -19.08 -10.45 -0.15
N GLY A 158 -18.23 -9.72 0.58
CA GLY A 158 -18.62 -8.51 1.31
C GLY A 158 -18.21 -7.21 0.62
N ALA A 159 -17.25 -7.26 -0.30
CA ALA A 159 -16.75 -6.10 -1.02
C ALA A 159 -17.82 -5.50 -1.96
N THR A 160 -18.04 -4.19 -1.84
CA THR A 160 -18.81 -3.41 -2.81
C THR A 160 -17.92 -3.04 -3.99
N ILE A 161 -16.73 -2.52 -3.70
CA ILE A 161 -15.65 -2.28 -4.66
C ILE A 161 -14.74 -3.50 -4.59
N LYS A 162 -14.65 -4.26 -5.68
CA LYS A 162 -13.74 -5.42 -5.74
C LYS A 162 -12.28 -4.94 -5.64
N PRO A 163 -11.39 -5.71 -4.99
CA PRO A 163 -9.96 -5.41 -5.02
C PRO A 163 -9.45 -5.34 -6.47
N SER A 164 -8.83 -4.23 -6.85
CA SER A 164 -8.29 -4.06 -8.20
C SER A 164 -7.00 -4.86 -8.41
N VAL A 165 -6.21 -5.03 -7.33
CA VAL A 165 -4.89 -5.66 -7.36
C VAL A 165 -4.72 -6.62 -6.19
N LEU A 166 -4.12 -7.78 -6.47
CA LEU A 166 -3.43 -8.62 -5.51
C LEU A 166 -1.92 -8.46 -5.71
N GLN A 167 -1.20 -8.02 -4.68
CA GLN A 167 0.26 -8.01 -4.68
C GLN A 167 0.81 -9.16 -3.82
N ILE A 168 1.70 -9.99 -4.37
CA ILE A 168 2.22 -11.20 -3.67
C ILE A 168 3.67 -11.50 -4.05
N GLU A 169 4.33 -12.28 -3.18
CA GLU A 169 5.61 -12.89 -3.50
C GLU A 169 5.44 -13.84 -4.68
N HIS A 170 6.18 -13.58 -5.74
CA HIS A 170 6.05 -14.36 -6.96
C HIS A 170 7.33 -14.33 -7.79
N HIS A 171 7.95 -15.50 -7.90
CA HIS A 171 9.20 -15.76 -8.63
C HIS A 171 9.24 -17.25 -8.98
N PRO A 172 10.23 -17.74 -9.77
CA PRO A 172 10.25 -19.13 -10.23
C PRO A 172 10.21 -20.22 -9.15
N TYR A 173 10.62 -19.92 -7.91
CA TYR A 173 10.53 -20.86 -6.77
C TYR A 173 9.18 -20.82 -6.04
N LEU A 174 8.40 -19.73 -6.17
CA LEU A 174 7.09 -19.55 -5.52
C LEU A 174 6.06 -19.05 -6.53
N GLN A 175 5.65 -19.92 -7.46
CA GLN A 175 4.80 -19.54 -8.59
C GLN A 175 3.30 -19.47 -8.24
N GLN A 176 2.84 -20.24 -7.25
CA GLN A 176 1.44 -20.23 -6.79
C GLN A 176 0.37 -20.25 -7.92
N PRO A 177 0.46 -21.13 -8.95
CA PRO A 177 -0.31 -20.98 -10.19
C PRO A 177 -1.83 -21.01 -9.99
N LYS A 178 -2.33 -21.80 -9.03
CA LYS A 178 -3.76 -21.85 -8.69
C LYS A 178 -4.28 -20.53 -8.12
N LEU A 179 -3.46 -19.81 -7.35
CA LEU A 179 -3.81 -18.50 -6.81
C LEU A 179 -3.90 -17.48 -7.94
N ILE A 180 -2.89 -17.45 -8.82
CA ILE A 180 -2.87 -16.57 -10.00
C ILE A 180 -4.10 -16.79 -10.88
N GLU A 181 -4.37 -18.05 -11.25
CA GLU A 181 -5.52 -18.40 -12.07
C GLU A 181 -6.85 -17.96 -11.43
N PHE A 182 -7.03 -18.22 -10.13
CA PHE A 182 -8.22 -17.83 -9.41
C PHE A 182 -8.43 -16.30 -9.44
N VAL A 183 -7.40 -15.54 -9.11
CA VAL A 183 -7.45 -14.07 -8.98
C VAL A 183 -7.68 -13.39 -10.33
N GLN A 184 -6.99 -13.84 -11.37
CA GLN A 184 -7.18 -13.33 -12.73
C GLN A 184 -8.59 -13.63 -13.28
N LYS A 185 -9.17 -14.80 -12.97
CA LYS A 185 -10.57 -15.11 -13.32
C LYS A 185 -11.59 -14.19 -12.64
N GLN A 186 -11.24 -13.56 -11.52
CA GLN A 186 -12.09 -12.57 -10.86
C GLN A 186 -11.93 -11.15 -11.45
N GLY A 187 -11.04 -10.96 -12.44
CA GLY A 187 -10.73 -9.66 -13.01
C GLY A 187 -9.79 -8.82 -12.14
N ILE A 188 -9.08 -9.44 -11.20
CA ILE A 188 -8.14 -8.78 -10.30
C ILE A 188 -6.74 -8.87 -10.91
N ALA A 189 -6.04 -7.74 -11.03
CA ALA A 189 -4.66 -7.71 -11.51
C ALA A 189 -3.70 -8.31 -10.48
N VAL A 190 -2.57 -8.85 -10.94
CA VAL A 190 -1.53 -9.38 -10.05
C VAL A 190 -0.25 -8.56 -10.21
N THR A 191 0.29 -8.10 -9.09
CA THR A 191 1.62 -7.49 -9.01
C THR A 191 2.55 -8.44 -8.26
N ALA A 192 3.63 -8.88 -8.90
CA ALA A 192 4.67 -9.68 -8.26
C ALA A 192 5.63 -8.78 -7.48
N TYR A 193 5.97 -9.17 -6.24
CA TYR A 193 7.15 -8.65 -5.54
C TYR A 193 8.21 -9.74 -5.38
N SER A 194 9.46 -9.31 -5.12
CA SER A 194 10.64 -10.19 -5.01
C SER A 194 10.82 -11.12 -6.21
N SER A 195 10.65 -10.60 -7.43
CA SER A 195 10.73 -11.40 -8.66
C SER A 195 12.07 -12.12 -8.87
N PHE A 196 13.13 -11.72 -8.16
CA PHE A 196 14.45 -12.37 -8.20
C PHE A 196 14.69 -13.41 -7.09
N GLY A 197 13.67 -13.75 -6.28
CA GLY A 197 13.80 -14.64 -5.12
C GLY A 197 14.16 -13.87 -3.86
#